data_AF-A0AAN6ECQ6-F1
#
_entry.id   AF-A0AAN6ECQ6-F1
#
_cell.length_a   1.000
_cell.length_b   1.000
_cell.length_c   1.000
_cell.angle_alpha   90.00
_cell.angle_beta   90.00
_cell.angle_gamma   90.00
#
_symmetry.space_group_name_H-M   'P 1'
#
loop_
_entity.id
_entity.type
_entity.pdbx_description
1 polymer ?
#
loop_
_entity_poly.entity_id
_entity_poly.type
_entity_poly.pdbx_seq_one_letter_code
_entity_poly.pdbx_strand_id
1 'polypeptide(L)'
;SSVRRRYSEFEWFRDRLERETSRVTIPPLPGKVFTNRFDDQVIEDRREGLERFLQIVAGHPLLQTGSKVLVAFIQDPAFSKEKYSY
;
A
#
# COMPACT_ATOMS: atom_id res chain seq x y z
N SER A 1 9.61 14.66 -1.91
CA SER A 1 8.95 14.03 -3.06
C SER A 1 7.60 13.53 -2.60
N SER A 2 6.50 13.89 -3.28
CA SER A 2 5.15 13.37 -2.98
C SER A 2 4.68 12.53 -4.16
N VAL A 3 4.20 11.31 -3.89
CA VAL A 3 3.60 10.43 -4.91
C VAL A 3 2.11 10.27 -4.63
N ARG A 4 1.31 10.13 -5.69
CA ARG A 4 -0.12 9.86 -5.58
C ARG A 4 -0.38 8.38 -5.86
N ARG A 5 -1.18 7.75 -5.00
CA ARG A 5 -1.62 6.35 -5.14
C ARG A 5 -3.12 6.23 -4.94
N ARG A 6 -3.78 5.49 -5.82
CA ARG A 6 -5.20 5.13 -5.66
C ARG A 6 -5.33 3.93 -4.73
N TYR A 7 -6.47 3.82 -4.06
CA TYR A 7 -6.76 2.70 -3.15
C TYR A 7 -6.56 1.32 -3.81
N SER A 8 -7.00 1.14 -5.05
CA SER A 8 -6.80 -0.12 -5.79
C SER A 8 -5.32 -0.47 -6.02
N GLU A 9 -4.43 0.52 -6.03
CA GLU A 9 -2.98 0.30 -6.11
C GLU A 9 -2.43 -0.18 -4.77
N PHE A 10 -2.99 0.30 -3.65
CA PHE A 10 -2.68 -0.26 -2.33
C PHE A 10 -3.16 -1.71 -2.19
N GLU A 11 -4.34 -2.04 -2.71
CA GLU A 11 -4.84 -3.42 -2.72
C GLU A 11 -3.88 -4.36 -3.44
N TRP A 12 -3.46 -3.97 -4.65
CA TRP A 12 -2.45 -4.72 -5.40
C TRP A 12 -1.12 -4.79 -4.67
N PHE A 13 -0.68 -3.69 -4.08
CA PHE A 13 0.60 -3.61 -3.38
C PHE A 13 0.64 -4.54 -2.17
N ARG A 14 -0.41 -4.57 -1.36
CA ARG A 14 -0.56 -5.51 -0.24
C ARG A 14 -0.47 -6.96 -0.73
N ASP A 15 -1.27 -7.33 -1.72
CA ASP A 15 -1.26 -8.70 -2.29
C ASP A 15 0.14 -9.06 -2.84
N ARG A 16 0.84 -8.12 -3.47
CA ARG A 16 2.19 -8.36 -3.96
C ARG A 16 3.20 -8.56 -2.82
N LEU A 17 3.13 -7.77 -1.74
CA LEU A 17 3.96 -7.97 -0.57
C LEU A 17 3.73 -9.34 0.07
N GLU A 18 2.47 -9.77 0.20
CA GLU A 18 2.11 -11.09 0.73
C GLU A 18 2.70 -12.23 -0.10
N ARG A 19 2.81 -12.05 -1.42
CA ARG A 19 3.43 -13.03 -2.33
C ARG A 19 4.95 -13.00 -2.30
N GLU A 20 5.56 -11.84 -2.06
CA GLU A 20 7.03 -11.69 -2.02
C GLU A 20 7.64 -12.24 -0.73
N THR A 21 6.86 -12.35 0.36
CA THR A 21 7.38 -12.85 1.64
C THR A 21 6.33 -13.62 2.45
N SER A 22 6.64 -14.87 2.77
CA SER A 22 5.85 -15.68 3.72
C SER A 22 6.27 -15.47 5.18
N ARG A 23 7.31 -14.67 5.44
CA ARG A 23 7.92 -14.48 6.77
C ARG A 23 7.33 -13.32 7.55
N VAL A 24 6.57 -12.45 6.89
CA VAL A 24 6.02 -11.22 7.48
C VAL A 24 4.54 -11.19 7.24
N THR A 25 3.76 -11.00 8.30
CA THR A 25 2.32 -10.76 8.19
C THR A 25 2.10 -9.33 7.71
N ILE A 26 1.53 -9.16 6.52
CA ILE A 26 1.24 -7.84 5.96
C ILE A 26 -0.03 -7.27 6.62
N PRO A 27 -0.01 -6.03 7.15
CA PRO A 27 -1.18 -5.45 7.80
C PRO A 27 -2.36 -5.30 6.82
N PRO A 28 -3.61 -5.37 7.32
CA PRO A 28 -4.78 -5.16 6.49
C PRO A 28 -4.87 -3.70 6.03
N LEU A 29 -5.49 -3.47 4.88
CA LEU A 29 -5.87 -2.13 4.43
C LEU A 29 -7.16 -1.68 5.13
N PRO A 30 -7.37 -0.36 5.32
CA PRO A 30 -8.67 0.14 5.75
C PRO A 30 -9.76 -0.34 4.79
N GLY A 31 -10.88 -0.79 5.35
CA GLY A 31 -11.92 -1.51 4.62
C GLY A 31 -12.52 -0.73 3.45
N LYS A 32 -13.07 -1.48 2.47
CA LYS A 32 -13.88 -0.89 1.41
C LYS A 32 -15.15 -0.31 2.03
N VAL A 33 -15.32 1.00 1.90
CA VAL A 33 -16.54 1.67 2.37
C VAL A 33 -17.59 1.57 1.28
N PHE A 34 -18.63 0.77 1.53
CA PHE A 34 -19.68 0.45 0.57
C PHE A 34 -20.82 1.50 0.52
N THR A 35 -20.91 2.37 1.52
CA THR A 35 -21.93 3.43 1.66
C THR A 35 -21.27 4.77 2.02
N ASN A 36 -21.74 5.89 1.49
CA ASN A 36 -21.17 7.23 1.75
C ASN A 36 -19.65 7.34 1.48
N ARG A 37 -19.16 6.70 0.40
CA ARG A 37 -17.73 6.67 0.03
C ARG A 37 -17.06 8.03 -0.26
N PHE A 38 -17.87 9.09 -0.38
CA PHE A 38 -17.44 10.46 -0.63
C PHE A 38 -17.64 11.37 0.58
N ASP A 39 -18.02 10.79 1.72
CA ASP A 39 -18.05 11.50 3.00
C ASP A 39 -16.63 11.83 3.44
N ASP A 40 -16.40 13.07 3.88
CA ASP A 40 -15.07 13.54 4.25
C ASP A 40 -14.48 12.73 5.41
N GLN A 41 -15.30 12.26 6.35
CA GLN A 41 -14.85 11.40 7.45
C GLN A 41 -14.35 10.06 6.92
N VAL A 42 -15.07 9.48 5.95
CA VAL A 42 -14.66 8.21 5.30
C VAL A 42 -13.35 8.37 4.54
N ILE A 43 -13.16 9.52 3.89
CA ILE A 43 -11.93 9.82 3.16
C ILE A 43 -10.76 9.96 4.14
N GLU A 44 -10.96 10.66 5.26
CA GLU A 44 -9.93 10.88 6.26
C GLU A 44 -9.56 9.59 7.00
N ASP A 45 -10.54 8.81 7.46
CA ASP A 45 -10.31 7.50 8.09
C ASP A 45 -9.52 6.55 7.16
N ARG A 46 -9.82 6.60 5.86
CA ARG A 46 -9.06 5.85 4.85
C ARG A 46 -7.65 6.39 4.70
N ARG A 47 -7.45 7.71 4.68
CA ARG A 47 -6.14 8.34 4.59
C ARG A 47 -5.26 7.93 5.77
N GLU A 48 -5.78 8.02 6.99
CA GLU A 48 -5.08 7.59 8.22
C GLU A 48 -4.75 6.09 8.20
N GLY A 49 -5.70 5.25 7.79
CA GLY A 49 -5.47 3.80 7.71
C GLY A 49 -4.40 3.44 6.69
N LEU A 50 -4.37 4.10 5.53
CA LEU A 50 -3.34 3.92 4.51
C LEU A 50 -1.98 4.44 4.97
N GLU A 51 -1.95 5.57 5.70
CA GLU A 51 -0.73 6.10 6.30
C GLU A 51 -0.14 5.11 7.31
N ARG A 52 -0.97 4.59 8.23
CA ARG A 52 -0.53 3.58 9.21
C ARG A 52 -0.02 2.31 8.52
N PHE A 53 -0.71 1.84 7.48
CA PHE A 53 -0.25 0.71 6.68
C PHE A 53 1.15 0.97 6.10
N LEU A 54 1.37 2.13 5.49
CA LEU A 54 2.66 2.49 4.91
C LEU A 54 3.75 2.61 5.96
N GLN A 55 3.48 3.22 7.11
CA GLN A 55 4.45 3.33 8.21
C GLN A 55 4.94 1.96 8.69
N ILE A 56 4.01 1.01 8.87
CA ILE A 56 4.34 -0.36 9.29
C ILE A 56 5.18 -1.06 8.22
N VAL A 57 4.72 -1.04 6.97
CA VAL A 57 5.37 -1.77 5.88
C VAL A 57 6.74 -1.17 5.54
N ALA A 58 6.82 0.15 5.43
CA ALA A 58 8.05 0.86 5.13
C ALA A 58 9.05 0.79 6.28
N GLY A 59 8.59 0.69 7.54
CA GLY A 59 9.45 0.52 8.71
C GLY A 59 9.96 -0.90 8.92
N HIS A 60 9.45 -1.90 8.20
CA HIS A 60 9.78 -3.30 8.44
C HIS A 60 11.06 -3.73 7.70
N PRO A 61 12.16 -4.10 8.40
CA PRO A 61 13.46 -4.36 7.77
C PRO A 61 13.45 -5.48 6.71
N LEU A 62 12.68 -6.55 6.95
CA LEU A 62 12.56 -7.64 5.98
C LEU A 62 11.77 -7.25 4.72
N LEU A 63 10.87 -6.27 4.79
CA LEU A 63 10.16 -5.78 3.61
C LEU A 63 11.04 -4.80 2.83
N GLN A 64 11.80 -3.96 3.54
CA GLN A 64 12.79 -3.07 2.92
C GLN A 64 13.85 -3.81 2.11
N THR A 65 14.34 -4.95 2.60
CA THR A 65 15.37 -5.73 1.93
C THR A 65 14.82 -6.81 1.00
N GLY A 66 13.63 -7.35 1.30
CA GLY A 66 13.02 -8.46 0.58
C GLY A 66 12.06 -8.07 -0.54
N SER A 67 11.47 -6.87 -0.52
CA SER A 67 10.49 -6.47 -1.52
C SER A 67 11.11 -5.73 -2.69
N LYS A 68 10.74 -6.14 -3.91
CA LYS A 68 11.14 -5.45 -5.15
C LYS A 68 10.24 -4.27 -5.49
N VAL A 69 9.06 -4.21 -4.88
CA VAL A 69 8.02 -3.22 -5.20
C VAL A 69 7.92 -2.09 -4.18
N LEU A 70 8.34 -2.31 -2.93
CA LEU A 70 8.17 -1.36 -1.82
C LEU A 70 8.72 0.03 -2.12
N VAL A 71 9.99 0.12 -2.48
CA VAL A 71 10.66 1.41 -2.70
C VAL A 71 10.01 2.16 -3.88
N ALA A 72 9.74 1.47 -4.98
CA ALA A 72 9.09 2.06 -6.14
C ALA A 72 7.67 2.53 -5.82
N PHE A 73 6.90 1.74 -5.08
CA PHE A 73 5.55 2.12 -4.68
C PHE A 73 5.53 3.42 -3.85
N ILE A 74 6.51 3.63 -2.97
CA ILE A 74 6.57 4.81 -2.09
C ILE A 74 7.22 6.02 -2.77
N GLN A 75 8.20 5.82 -3.65
CA GLN A 75 9.05 6.91 -4.13
C GLN A 75 8.89 7.26 -5.62
N ASP A 76 8.46 6.32 -6.47
CA ASP A 76 8.39 6.54 -7.93
C ASP A 76 7.08 7.25 -8.34
N PRO A 77 7.08 8.53 -8.75
CA PRO A 77 5.86 9.19 -9.20
C PRO A 77 5.22 8.52 -10.43
N ALA A 78 5.99 7.78 -11.23
CA ALA A 78 5.56 7.04 -12.42
C ALA A 78 5.44 5.53 -12.19
N PHE A 79 5.19 5.13 -10.94
CA PHE A 79 4.89 3.75 -10.58
C PHE A 79 3.72 3.19 -11.41
N SER A 80 3.87 1.96 -11.89
CA SER A 80 2.85 1.20 -12.61
C SER A 80 3.01 -0.27 -12.25
N LYS A 81 1.93 -0.91 -11.80
CA LYS A 81 1.92 -2.33 -11.40
C LYS A 81 2.24 -3.27 -12.56
N GLU A 82 1.98 -2.84 -13.78
CA GLU A 82 2.28 -3.57 -15.02
C GLU A 82 3.79 -3.83 -15.16
N LYS A 83 4.63 -2.90 -14.68
CA LYS A 83 6.10 -3.07 -14.63
C LYS A 83 6.55 -4.18 -13.68
N TYR A 84 5.68 -4.64 -12.80
CA TYR A 84 5.97 -5.63 -11.75
C TYR A 84 5.13 -6.91 -11.87
N SER A 85 4.45 -7.10 -13.02
CA SER A 85 3.51 -8.21 -13.27
C SER A 85 4.17 -9.47 -13.84
N TYR A 86 5.42 -9.73 -13.45
CA TYR A 86 6.15 -10.98 -13.75
C TYR A 86 5.86 -12.07 -12.73
#